data_AF-A0A2E6H4R2-F1
#
_entry.id   AF-A0A2E6H4R2-F1
#
_cell.length_a   1.000
_cell.length_b   1.000
_cell.length_c   1.000
_cell.angle_alpha   90.00
_cell.angle_beta   90.00
_cell.angle_gamma   90.00
#
_symmetry.space_group_name_H-M   'P 1'
#
loop_
_entity.id
_entity.type
_entity.pdbx_description
1 polymer ?
#
loop_
_entity_poly.entity_id
_entity_poly.type
_entity_poly.pdbx_seq_one_letter_code
_entity_poly.pdbx_strand_id
1 'polypeptide(L)'
;MLRLFFLILFFSPATYADTTDFLNLCKSSLPISKHKVTCEKLNQLLFNGDSKSPSQLIKPETLGAPKFSIDKKILFMVFNDPNYFPAVSYCYFVFRGWLNPGQVTPDRLGLESTGFSILNEDLEGYNLWLNKDKKGKACQKRIETESGVPLTDLASSIKGYKAIVGLNPFASIRQQAGDYERVVDGLALTLNHERIHALQVACSKLDEYGMQEWSKIGGPAQHKFAAKYPSYNWRDIKVAGREYIAFLYEKNPKKVLKLVKDCPY
;
A
#
# COMPACT_ATOMS: atom_id res chain seq x y z
N MET A 1 -43.55 -31.57 32.94
CA MET A 1 -43.10 -30.15 33.05
C MET A 1 -41.67 -30.06 32.57
N LEU A 2 -41.44 -29.64 31.32
CA LEU A 2 -40.11 -29.49 30.74
C LEU A 2 -39.76 -27.99 30.76
N ARG A 3 -38.80 -27.58 31.58
CA ARG A 3 -38.35 -26.18 31.68
C ARG A 3 -37.37 -25.90 30.54
N LEU A 4 -37.80 -25.08 29.58
CA LEU A 4 -36.95 -24.50 28.54
C LEU A 4 -36.11 -23.38 29.17
N PHE A 5 -34.80 -23.56 29.27
CA PHE A 5 -33.87 -22.48 29.63
C PHE A 5 -33.51 -21.70 28.36
N PHE A 6 -34.00 -20.47 28.25
CA PHE A 6 -33.56 -19.50 27.26
C PHE A 6 -32.18 -18.96 27.69
N LEU A 7 -31.12 -19.40 27.02
CA LEU A 7 -29.81 -18.75 27.11
C LEU A 7 -29.86 -17.47 26.27
N ILE A 8 -29.99 -16.32 26.92
CA ILE A 8 -29.77 -15.01 26.29
C ILE A 8 -28.25 -14.82 26.23
N LEU A 9 -27.66 -15.14 25.07
CA LEU A 9 -26.28 -14.76 24.76
C LEU A 9 -26.25 -13.24 24.52
N PHE A 10 -25.83 -12.50 25.53
CA PHE A 10 -25.42 -11.11 25.36
C PHE A 10 -24.16 -11.10 24.49
N PHE A 11 -24.32 -10.72 23.22
CA PHE A 11 -23.20 -10.30 22.40
C PHE A 11 -22.67 -9.00 22.99
N SER A 12 -21.57 -9.09 23.73
CA SER A 12 -20.76 -7.91 24.03
C SER A 12 -20.37 -7.26 22.70
N PRO A 13 -20.55 -5.94 22.52
CA PRO A 13 -19.94 -5.26 21.39
C PRO A 13 -18.44 -5.54 21.47
N ALA A 14 -17.87 -6.05 20.40
CA ALA A 14 -16.43 -6.20 20.29
C ALA A 14 -15.83 -4.82 20.59
N THR A 15 -15.18 -4.70 21.74
CA THR A 15 -14.31 -3.57 22.03
C THR A 15 -13.29 -3.57 20.90
N TYR A 16 -13.42 -2.64 19.96
CA TYR A 16 -12.41 -2.38 18.95
C TYR A 16 -11.08 -2.33 19.70
N ALA A 17 -10.18 -3.26 19.35
CA ALA A 17 -8.86 -3.32 19.94
C ALA A 17 -8.29 -1.91 19.95
N ASP A 18 -7.87 -1.46 21.12
CA ASP A 18 -7.33 -0.12 21.38
C ASP A 18 -6.39 0.21 20.22
N THR A 19 -6.83 1.13 19.33
CA THR A 19 -6.11 1.42 18.08
C THR A 19 -4.70 1.79 18.48
N THR A 20 -3.75 0.94 18.12
CA THR A 20 -2.37 1.09 18.54
C THR A 20 -1.80 2.33 17.86
N ASP A 21 -1.76 3.44 18.59
CA ASP A 21 -1.12 4.69 18.19
C ASP A 21 0.31 4.44 17.68
N PHE A 22 0.62 4.92 16.47
CA PHE A 22 1.93 4.82 15.81
C PHE A 22 3.08 5.17 16.73
N LEU A 23 2.93 6.21 17.55
CA LEU A 23 3.99 6.66 18.44
C LEU A 23 4.35 5.56 19.45
N ASN A 24 3.35 4.91 20.03
CA ASN A 24 3.54 3.84 21.01
C ASN A 24 4.16 2.60 20.36
N LEU A 25 3.67 2.21 19.19
CA LEU A 25 4.22 1.09 18.43
C LEU A 25 5.66 1.33 17.96
N CYS A 26 5.96 2.54 17.50
CA CYS A 26 7.32 2.91 17.12
C CYS A 26 8.25 2.84 18.34
N LYS A 27 7.83 3.39 19.48
CA LYS A 27 8.61 3.39 20.72
C LYS A 27 8.81 1.97 21.28
N SER A 28 7.84 1.07 21.16
CA SER A 28 7.99 -0.32 21.58
C SER A 28 8.92 -1.13 20.67
N SER A 29 9.03 -0.73 19.40
CA SER A 29 9.83 -1.42 18.38
C SER A 29 11.28 -0.95 18.28
N LEU A 30 11.64 0.17 18.94
CA LEU A 30 12.96 0.79 18.83
C LEU A 30 13.57 1.09 20.21
N PRO A 31 14.91 1.13 20.33
CA PRO A 31 15.56 1.50 21.58
C PRO A 31 15.22 2.94 21.98
N ILE A 32 15.27 3.22 23.29
CA ILE A 32 14.91 4.54 23.88
C ILE A 32 15.66 5.69 23.19
N SER A 33 16.91 5.48 22.77
CA SER A 33 17.72 6.47 22.05
C SER A 33 17.10 6.94 20.72
N LYS A 34 16.18 6.15 20.13
CA LYS A 34 15.47 6.46 18.88
C LYS A 34 14.09 7.10 19.11
N HIS A 35 13.57 7.12 20.33
CA HIS A 35 12.21 7.60 20.61
C HIS A 35 12.00 9.05 20.17
N LYS A 36 12.86 9.97 20.62
CA LYS A 36 12.76 11.38 20.25
C LYS A 36 13.22 11.67 18.82
N VAL A 37 14.34 11.07 18.42
CA VAL A 37 15.00 11.39 17.13
C VAL A 37 14.33 10.74 15.92
N THR A 38 13.54 9.69 16.14
CA THR A 38 12.82 8.98 15.07
C THR A 38 11.32 8.99 15.31
N CYS A 39 10.82 8.37 16.40
CA CYS A 39 9.38 8.15 16.56
C CYS A 39 8.59 9.45 16.70
N GLU A 40 9.02 10.36 17.57
CA GLU A 40 8.33 11.63 17.77
C GLU A 40 8.42 12.53 16.53
N LYS A 41 9.57 12.58 15.87
CA LYS A 41 9.74 13.32 14.61
C LYS A 41 8.86 12.76 13.48
N LEU A 42 8.82 11.44 13.29
CA LEU A 42 7.96 10.81 12.29
C LEU A 42 6.48 11.02 12.63
N ASN A 43 6.11 10.92 13.90
CA ASN A 43 4.73 11.13 14.33
C ASN A 43 4.27 12.56 14.01
N GLN A 44 5.13 13.55 14.29
CA GLN A 44 4.87 14.94 13.96
C GLN A 44 4.81 15.17 12.43
N LEU A 45 5.73 14.56 11.67
CA LEU A 45 5.81 14.72 10.22
C LEU A 45 4.60 14.12 9.50
N LEU A 46 4.21 12.90 9.86
CA LEU A 46 3.26 12.07 9.12
C LEU A 46 1.82 12.25 9.59
N PHE A 47 1.62 12.50 10.88
CA PHE A 47 0.29 12.51 11.49
C PHE A 47 -0.03 13.85 12.17
N ASN A 48 0.93 14.80 12.23
CA ASN A 48 0.77 16.09 12.91
C ASN A 48 0.24 15.94 14.36
N GLY A 49 0.58 14.83 15.02
CA GLY A 49 0.08 14.50 16.36
C GLY A 49 -1.33 13.90 16.43
N ASP A 50 -2.04 13.71 15.32
CA ASP A 50 -3.30 12.95 15.31
C ASP A 50 -3.03 11.45 15.36
N SER A 51 -3.15 10.88 16.56
CA SER A 51 -2.99 9.45 16.79
C SER A 51 -4.30 8.66 16.73
N LYS A 52 -5.44 9.29 16.48
CA LYS A 52 -6.76 8.63 16.57
C LYS A 52 -7.23 8.05 15.24
N SER A 53 -6.84 8.67 14.12
CA SER A 53 -7.21 8.18 12.80
C SER A 53 -6.35 6.98 12.43
N PRO A 54 -6.90 5.87 11.89
CA PRO A 54 -6.09 4.70 11.49
C PRO A 54 -5.19 4.97 10.28
N SER A 55 -5.50 6.03 9.53
CA SER A 55 -4.66 6.59 8.47
C SER A 55 -4.85 8.11 8.38
N GLN A 56 -3.91 8.79 7.74
CA GLN A 56 -3.89 10.23 7.51
C GLN A 56 -3.62 10.52 6.03
N LEU A 57 -4.25 11.56 5.49
CA LEU A 57 -3.91 12.04 4.15
C LEU A 57 -2.61 12.82 4.21
N ILE A 58 -1.72 12.57 3.24
CA ILE A 58 -0.44 13.28 3.15
C ILE A 58 -0.29 13.98 1.81
N LYS A 59 0.58 14.97 1.79
CA LYS A 59 1.07 15.59 0.56
C LYS A 59 2.45 14.99 0.26
N PRO A 60 2.78 14.63 -0.99
CA PRO A 60 4.11 14.11 -1.32
C PRO A 60 5.27 15.00 -0.84
N GLU A 61 5.07 16.31 -0.83
CA GLU A 61 6.04 17.31 -0.39
C GLU A 61 6.38 17.21 1.10
N THR A 62 5.50 16.64 1.91
CA THR A 62 5.77 16.31 3.32
C THR A 62 6.99 15.40 3.45
N LEU A 63 7.23 14.53 2.45
CA LEU A 63 8.37 13.63 2.39
C LEU A 63 9.51 14.16 1.49
N GLY A 64 9.46 15.43 1.11
CA GLY A 64 10.43 16.02 0.18
C GLY A 64 10.28 15.56 -1.28
N ALA A 65 9.22 14.82 -1.63
CA ALA A 65 8.98 14.41 -3.00
C ALA A 65 8.48 15.61 -3.86
N PRO A 66 8.84 15.69 -5.15
CA PRO A 66 8.41 16.78 -6.01
C PRO A 66 6.90 16.73 -6.29
N LYS A 67 6.30 17.90 -6.54
CA LYS A 67 4.90 18.03 -6.96
C LYS A 67 4.72 17.66 -8.42
N PHE A 68 3.76 16.79 -8.71
CA PHE A 68 3.33 16.47 -10.07
C PHE A 68 1.87 16.90 -10.29
N SER A 69 1.53 17.21 -11.54
CA SER A 69 0.15 17.55 -11.93
C SER A 69 -0.84 16.41 -11.66
N ILE A 70 -0.37 15.15 -11.73
CA ILE A 70 -1.18 13.96 -11.44
C ILE A 70 -1.56 13.85 -9.96
N ASP A 71 -0.84 14.49 -9.04
CA ASP A 71 -1.05 14.32 -7.60
C ASP A 71 -2.48 14.72 -7.18
N LYS A 72 -3.11 15.66 -7.90
CA LYS A 72 -4.52 16.06 -7.71
C LYS A 72 -5.53 14.94 -8.03
N LYS A 73 -5.08 13.86 -8.69
CA LYS A 73 -5.86 12.68 -9.08
C LYS A 73 -5.47 11.45 -8.28
N ILE A 74 -4.62 11.58 -7.25
CA ILE A 74 -4.17 10.48 -6.41
C ILE A 74 -4.53 10.79 -4.95
N LEU A 75 -5.11 9.82 -4.27
CA LEU A 75 -5.30 9.90 -2.83
C LEU A 75 -4.05 9.34 -2.15
N PHE A 76 -3.23 10.19 -1.55
CA PHE A 76 -2.05 9.76 -0.80
C PHE A 76 -2.39 9.63 0.68
N MET A 77 -2.10 8.46 1.25
CA MET A 77 -2.36 8.17 2.65
C MET A 77 -1.17 7.48 3.33
N VAL A 78 -1.02 7.74 4.62
CA VAL A 78 -0.06 7.08 5.51
C VAL A 78 -0.82 6.40 6.63
N PHE A 79 -0.39 5.19 7.00
CA PHE A 79 -1.09 4.36 7.96
C PHE A 79 -0.50 4.54 9.37
N ASN A 80 -1.37 4.94 10.30
CA ASN A 80 -1.07 5.06 11.74
C ASN A 80 -1.24 3.70 12.42
N ASP A 81 -2.18 2.88 11.94
CA ASP A 81 -2.45 1.53 12.43
C ASP A 81 -1.90 0.48 11.45
N PRO A 82 -0.96 -0.40 11.86
CA PRO A 82 -0.42 -1.45 11.00
C PRO A 82 -1.46 -2.49 10.59
N ASN A 83 -2.56 -2.65 11.33
CA ASN A 83 -3.66 -3.57 11.00
C ASN A 83 -4.63 -2.96 9.97
N TYR A 84 -4.70 -1.64 9.87
CA TYR A 84 -5.51 -0.96 8.86
C TYR A 84 -4.90 -1.08 7.45
N PHE A 85 -3.57 -1.13 7.33
CA PHE A 85 -2.86 -1.30 6.06
C PHE A 85 -3.29 -2.56 5.26
N PRO A 86 -3.26 -3.78 5.84
CA PRO A 86 -3.74 -4.97 5.15
C PRO A 86 -5.26 -4.96 4.92
N ALA A 87 -6.05 -4.29 5.76
CA ALA A 87 -7.49 -4.12 5.55
C ALA A 87 -7.84 -3.28 4.30
N VAL A 88 -6.91 -2.48 3.80
CA VAL A 88 -7.04 -1.75 2.53
C VAL A 88 -6.45 -2.56 1.36
N SER A 89 -5.27 -3.17 1.54
CA SER A 89 -4.45 -3.63 0.42
C SER A 89 -4.45 -5.15 0.18
N TYR A 90 -4.62 -5.98 1.21
CA TYR A 90 -4.31 -7.41 1.12
C TYR A 90 -5.20 -8.13 0.10
N CYS A 91 -6.52 -8.00 0.22
CA CYS A 91 -7.42 -8.68 -0.72
C CYS A 91 -7.31 -8.15 -2.14
N TYR A 92 -6.94 -6.87 -2.30
CA TYR A 92 -6.64 -6.31 -3.62
C TYR A 92 -5.39 -6.96 -4.23
N PHE A 93 -4.32 -7.17 -3.45
CA PHE A 93 -3.11 -7.87 -3.91
C PHE A 93 -3.38 -9.32 -4.29
N VAL A 94 -4.25 -10.01 -3.52
CA VAL A 94 -4.70 -11.37 -3.84
C VAL A 94 -5.49 -11.39 -5.15
N PHE A 95 -6.44 -10.46 -5.33
CA PHE A 95 -7.22 -10.32 -6.57
C PHE A 95 -6.32 -10.11 -7.79
N ARG A 96 -5.32 -9.23 -7.68
CA ARG A 96 -4.35 -8.93 -8.74
C ARG A 96 -3.35 -10.05 -9.00
N GLY A 97 -3.33 -11.09 -8.16
CA GLY A 97 -2.35 -12.17 -8.23
C GLY A 97 -0.93 -11.74 -7.86
N TRP A 98 -0.78 -10.60 -7.17
CA TRP A 98 0.51 -10.09 -6.69
C TRP A 98 0.99 -10.81 -5.43
N LEU A 99 0.05 -11.41 -4.70
CA LEU A 99 0.33 -12.12 -3.46
C LEU A 99 -0.36 -13.49 -3.48
N ASN A 100 0.36 -14.50 -3.00
CA ASN A 100 -0.21 -15.81 -2.71
C ASN A 100 -0.58 -15.89 -1.21
N PRO A 101 -1.86 -16.06 -0.85
CA PRO A 101 -2.30 -16.14 0.54
C PRO A 101 -1.67 -17.26 1.37
N GLY A 102 -1.08 -18.28 0.74
CA GLY A 102 -0.35 -19.36 1.40
C GLY A 102 1.10 -19.01 1.74
N GLN A 103 1.64 -17.90 1.21
CA GLN A 103 3.03 -17.48 1.41
C GLN A 103 3.14 -16.20 2.26
N VAL A 104 2.19 -15.29 2.12
CA VAL A 104 2.17 -14.01 2.83
C VAL A 104 0.81 -13.86 3.51
N THR A 105 0.82 -13.71 4.83
CA THR A 105 -0.38 -13.44 5.63
C THR A 105 -0.66 -11.92 5.67
N PRO A 106 -1.89 -11.50 6.03
CA PRO A 106 -2.21 -10.09 6.31
C PRO A 106 -1.20 -9.41 7.24
N ASP A 107 -0.88 -10.03 8.38
CA ASP A 107 0.10 -9.48 9.34
C ASP A 107 1.47 -9.33 8.70
N ARG A 108 1.92 -10.34 7.96
CA ARG A 108 3.20 -10.31 7.26
C ARG A 108 3.23 -9.18 6.23
N LEU A 109 2.14 -8.96 5.50
CA LEU A 109 2.03 -7.84 4.57
C LEU A 109 2.15 -6.49 5.30
N GLY A 110 1.42 -6.29 6.39
CA GLY A 110 1.48 -5.07 7.22
C GLY A 110 2.84 -4.86 7.88
N LEU A 111 3.66 -5.89 8.00
CA LEU A 111 4.98 -5.84 8.61
C LEU A 111 6.13 -5.69 7.60
N GLU A 112 5.94 -6.11 6.36
CA GLU A 112 7.01 -6.20 5.36
C GLU A 112 6.83 -5.24 4.17
N SER A 113 5.60 -4.84 3.83
CA SER A 113 5.37 -3.92 2.70
C SER A 113 5.42 -2.47 3.13
N THR A 114 6.24 -1.66 2.43
CA THR A 114 6.38 -0.22 2.69
C THR A 114 5.29 0.63 2.05
N GLY A 115 4.54 0.10 1.08
CA GLY A 115 3.46 0.81 0.44
C GLY A 115 2.67 -0.03 -0.56
N PHE A 116 1.72 0.62 -1.22
CA PHE A 116 0.93 0.05 -2.30
C PHE A 116 0.31 1.14 -3.17
N SER A 117 -0.16 0.73 -4.34
CA SER A 117 -1.13 1.47 -5.14
C SER A 117 -2.38 0.64 -5.41
N ILE A 118 -3.55 1.24 -5.17
CA ILE A 118 -4.85 0.74 -5.64
C ILE A 118 -5.23 1.56 -6.86
N LEU A 119 -5.49 0.90 -7.97
CA LEU A 119 -5.75 1.55 -9.24
C LEU A 119 -7.26 1.51 -9.53
N ASN A 120 -7.84 2.66 -9.93
CA ASN A 120 -9.27 2.74 -10.18
C ASN A 120 -9.73 1.75 -11.28
N GLU A 121 -8.89 1.53 -12.30
CA GLU A 121 -9.17 0.59 -13.40
C GLU A 121 -9.47 -0.85 -12.94
N ASP A 122 -9.05 -1.23 -11.73
CA ASP A 122 -9.20 -2.58 -11.20
C ASP A 122 -10.45 -2.78 -10.36
N LEU A 123 -11.10 -1.70 -9.93
CA LEU A 123 -12.09 -1.79 -8.85
C LEU A 123 -13.40 -2.46 -9.25
N GLU A 124 -13.79 -2.35 -10.51
CA GLU A 124 -14.95 -3.10 -11.00
C GLU A 124 -14.73 -4.60 -10.87
N GLY A 125 -13.60 -5.10 -11.38
CA GLY A 125 -13.22 -6.50 -11.29
C GLY A 125 -13.03 -6.96 -9.85
N TYR A 126 -12.38 -6.13 -9.02
CA TYR A 126 -12.17 -6.41 -7.60
C TYR A 126 -13.50 -6.54 -6.84
N ASN A 127 -14.44 -5.63 -7.05
CA ASN A 127 -15.76 -5.67 -6.40
C ASN A 127 -16.56 -6.89 -6.85
N LEU A 128 -16.53 -7.22 -8.14
CA LEU A 128 -17.16 -8.44 -8.63
C LEU A 128 -16.55 -9.68 -7.98
N TRP A 129 -15.23 -9.74 -7.87
CA TRP A 129 -14.51 -10.84 -7.23
C TRP A 129 -14.87 -10.97 -5.75
N LEU A 130 -14.83 -9.88 -4.97
CA LEU A 130 -15.23 -9.90 -3.56
C LEU A 130 -16.66 -10.42 -3.35
N ASN A 131 -17.60 -9.97 -4.20
CA ASN A 131 -19.02 -10.23 -4.00
C ASN A 131 -19.50 -11.57 -4.58
N LYS A 132 -18.86 -12.07 -5.65
CA LYS A 132 -19.33 -13.25 -6.39
C LYS A 132 -18.40 -14.45 -6.26
N ASP A 133 -17.10 -14.25 -6.07
CA ASP A 133 -16.13 -15.34 -6.01
C ASP A 133 -15.97 -15.88 -4.58
N LYS A 134 -15.87 -17.21 -4.44
CA LYS A 134 -15.64 -17.87 -3.14
C LYS A 134 -14.31 -17.45 -2.51
N LYS A 135 -13.26 -17.27 -3.31
CA LYS A 135 -11.95 -16.79 -2.86
C LYS A 135 -12.01 -15.34 -2.40
N GLY A 136 -12.79 -14.50 -3.09
CA GLY A 136 -13.03 -13.11 -2.69
C GLY A 136 -13.66 -13.01 -1.30
N LYS A 137 -14.77 -13.72 -1.09
CA LYS A 137 -15.45 -13.80 0.21
C LYS A 137 -14.56 -14.38 1.31
N ALA A 138 -13.79 -15.43 0.99
CA ALA A 138 -12.86 -16.02 1.94
C ALA A 138 -11.74 -15.04 2.33
N CYS A 139 -11.24 -14.25 1.38
CA CYS A 139 -10.25 -13.23 1.65
C CYS A 139 -10.79 -12.14 2.59
N GLN A 140 -11.98 -11.60 2.29
CA GLN A 140 -12.63 -10.61 3.14
C GLN A 140 -12.77 -11.11 4.57
N LYS A 141 -13.37 -12.29 4.75
CA LYS A 141 -13.56 -12.90 6.07
C LYS A 141 -12.23 -13.08 6.81
N ARG A 142 -11.19 -13.51 6.09
CA ARG A 142 -9.85 -13.68 6.66
C ARG A 142 -9.30 -12.36 7.18
N ILE A 143 -9.39 -11.28 6.41
CA ILE A 143 -8.93 -9.95 6.84
C ILE A 143 -9.70 -9.47 8.07
N GLU A 144 -11.02 -9.57 8.04
CA GLU A 144 -11.86 -9.13 9.16
C GLU A 144 -11.58 -9.93 10.43
N THR A 145 -11.21 -11.21 10.29
CA THR A 145 -10.87 -12.09 11.43
C THR A 145 -9.45 -11.83 11.96
N GLU A 146 -8.45 -11.74 11.07
CA GLU A 146 -7.04 -11.64 11.45
C GLU A 146 -6.64 -10.21 11.85
N SER A 147 -7.08 -9.20 11.11
CA SER A 147 -6.75 -7.79 11.40
C SER A 147 -7.64 -7.17 12.48
N GLY A 148 -8.84 -7.74 12.73
CA GLY A 148 -9.86 -7.13 13.58
C GLY A 148 -10.48 -5.85 13.01
N VAL A 149 -10.19 -5.52 11.74
CA VAL A 149 -10.66 -4.33 11.04
C VAL A 149 -11.58 -4.74 9.88
N PRO A 150 -12.73 -4.08 9.68
CA PRO A 150 -13.55 -4.26 8.48
C PRO A 150 -12.75 -4.02 7.19
N LEU A 151 -12.96 -4.85 6.17
CA LEU A 151 -12.36 -4.62 4.86
C LEU A 151 -12.81 -3.25 4.31
N THR A 152 -11.87 -2.46 3.79
CA THR A 152 -12.18 -1.10 3.31
C THR A 152 -12.95 -1.14 1.99
N ASP A 153 -14.02 -0.34 1.88
CA ASP A 153 -14.71 -0.09 0.60
C ASP A 153 -13.83 0.79 -0.30
N LEU A 154 -13.00 0.13 -1.13
CA LEU A 154 -12.11 0.81 -2.06
C LEU A 154 -12.84 1.61 -3.14
N ALA A 155 -14.05 1.17 -3.54
CA ALA A 155 -14.83 1.80 -4.60
C ALA A 155 -15.30 3.20 -4.18
N SER A 156 -15.84 3.29 -2.96
CA SER A 156 -16.22 4.57 -2.38
C SER A 156 -14.98 5.42 -2.07
N SER A 157 -13.91 4.81 -1.56
CA SER A 157 -12.70 5.52 -1.14
C SER A 157 -11.94 6.19 -2.30
N ILE A 158 -11.92 5.57 -3.49
CA ILE A 158 -11.20 6.13 -4.65
C ILE A 158 -12.03 7.12 -5.46
N LYS A 159 -13.32 7.32 -5.16
CA LYS A 159 -14.25 8.03 -6.04
C LYS A 159 -13.71 9.43 -6.40
N GLY A 160 -13.55 9.69 -7.69
CA GLY A 160 -12.98 10.94 -8.22
C GLY A 160 -11.46 10.95 -8.40
N TYR A 161 -10.77 9.91 -7.94
CA TYR A 161 -9.32 9.70 -8.06
C TYR A 161 -9.01 8.57 -9.05
N LYS A 162 -7.79 8.58 -9.59
CA LYS A 162 -7.23 7.54 -10.47
C LYS A 162 -6.54 6.43 -9.69
N ALA A 163 -5.98 6.76 -8.53
CA ALA A 163 -5.31 5.81 -7.67
C ALA A 163 -5.42 6.22 -6.20
N ILE A 164 -5.25 5.25 -5.31
CA ILE A 164 -4.85 5.45 -3.92
C ILE A 164 -3.40 5.00 -3.81
N VAL A 165 -2.55 5.81 -3.19
CA VAL A 165 -1.18 5.44 -2.81
C VAL A 165 -1.11 5.40 -1.29
N GLY A 166 -0.86 4.21 -0.75
CA GLY A 166 -0.74 3.97 0.68
C GLY A 166 0.70 3.76 1.10
N LEU A 167 1.12 4.39 2.21
CA LEU A 167 2.45 4.24 2.78
C LEU A 167 2.41 3.63 4.18
N ASN A 168 3.29 2.68 4.42
CA ASN A 168 3.42 1.98 5.70
C ASN A 168 4.72 2.39 6.41
N PRO A 169 4.66 3.34 7.35
CA PRO A 169 5.84 3.79 8.06
C PRO A 169 6.44 2.70 8.96
N PHE A 170 5.65 1.73 9.45
CA PHE A 170 6.18 0.64 10.30
C PHE A 170 7.12 -0.29 9.55
N ALA A 171 6.74 -0.74 8.36
CA ALA A 171 7.62 -1.53 7.51
C ALA A 171 8.90 -0.75 7.15
N SER A 172 8.77 0.55 6.85
CA SER A 172 9.93 1.41 6.54
C SER A 172 10.88 1.53 7.74
N ILE A 173 10.36 1.75 8.95
CA ILE A 173 11.15 1.79 10.20
C ILE A 173 11.95 0.49 10.38
N ARG A 174 11.32 -0.67 10.19
CA ARG A 174 11.98 -1.97 10.35
C ARG A 174 13.10 -2.16 9.32
N GLN A 175 12.83 -1.86 8.05
CA GLN A 175 13.80 -2.01 6.97
C GLN A 175 15.00 -1.06 7.10
N GLN A 176 14.80 0.13 7.67
CA GLN A 176 15.83 1.16 7.81
C GLN A 176 16.42 1.24 9.24
N ALA A 177 16.18 0.22 10.07
CA ALA A 177 16.65 0.15 11.46
C ALA A 177 16.30 1.41 12.31
N GLY A 178 15.16 2.03 12.04
CA GLY A 178 14.68 3.22 12.73
C GLY A 178 15.56 4.46 12.55
N ASP A 179 16.37 4.54 11.49
CA ASP A 179 17.06 5.77 11.12
C ASP A 179 16.09 6.76 10.47
N TYR A 180 15.88 7.93 11.09
CA TYR A 180 14.86 8.89 10.68
C TYR A 180 15.00 9.32 9.21
N GLU A 181 16.18 9.76 8.79
CA GLU A 181 16.39 10.29 7.43
C GLU A 181 16.19 9.17 6.41
N ARG A 182 16.73 7.97 6.67
CA ARG A 182 16.53 6.81 5.78
C ARG A 182 15.08 6.35 5.71
N VAL A 183 14.31 6.45 6.80
CA VAL A 183 12.88 6.12 6.80
C VAL A 183 12.12 7.12 5.93
N VAL A 184 12.38 8.42 6.06
CA VAL A 184 11.75 9.46 5.23
C VAL A 184 12.12 9.27 3.76
N ASP A 185 13.39 9.06 3.44
CA ASP A 185 13.87 8.79 2.08
C ASP A 185 13.23 7.52 1.49
N GLY A 186 13.12 6.46 2.30
CA GLY A 186 12.47 5.21 1.91
C GLY A 186 10.99 5.40 1.60
N LEU A 187 10.27 6.16 2.43
CA LEU A 187 8.86 6.48 2.20
C LEU A 187 8.68 7.36 0.94
N ALA A 188 9.57 8.33 0.72
CA ALA A 188 9.54 9.15 -0.49
C ALA A 188 9.81 8.33 -1.76
N LEU A 189 10.74 7.37 -1.68
CA LEU A 189 11.05 6.44 -2.76
C LEU A 189 9.86 5.56 -3.10
N THR A 190 9.24 4.93 -2.08
CA THR A 190 8.02 4.14 -2.24
C THR A 190 6.89 4.98 -2.81
N LEU A 191 6.66 6.20 -2.30
CA LEU A 191 5.64 7.09 -2.85
C LEU A 191 5.88 7.35 -4.34
N ASN A 192 7.12 7.64 -4.75
CA ASN A 192 7.44 7.87 -6.15
C ASN A 192 7.22 6.63 -7.02
N HIS A 193 7.58 5.45 -6.51
CA HIS A 193 7.30 4.17 -7.16
C HIS A 193 5.80 4.00 -7.42
N GLU A 194 4.99 4.10 -6.37
CA GLU A 194 3.54 3.91 -6.46
C GLU A 194 2.84 5.00 -7.29
N ARG A 195 3.38 6.21 -7.30
CA ARG A 195 2.92 7.30 -8.16
C ARG A 195 3.15 7.00 -9.65
N ILE A 196 4.22 6.28 -10.01
CA ILE A 196 4.46 5.85 -11.39
C ILE A 196 3.34 4.91 -11.84
N HIS A 197 2.84 4.02 -10.98
CA HIS A 197 1.68 3.17 -11.30
C HIS A 197 0.42 3.98 -11.55
N ALA A 198 0.16 5.00 -10.72
CA ALA A 198 -0.96 5.91 -10.97
C ALA A 198 -0.83 6.66 -12.32
N LEU A 199 0.40 7.05 -12.69
CA LEU A 199 0.68 7.67 -13.99
C LEU A 199 0.50 6.71 -15.16
N GLN A 200 0.82 5.42 -15.01
CA GLN A 200 0.60 4.39 -16.04
C GLN A 200 -0.90 4.23 -16.34
N VAL A 201 -1.74 4.30 -15.31
CA VAL A 201 -3.22 4.28 -15.48
C VAL A 201 -3.73 5.56 -16.11
N ALA A 202 -3.19 6.71 -15.72
CA ALA A 202 -3.60 8.00 -16.27
C ALA A 202 -3.07 8.25 -17.68
N CYS A 203 -2.01 7.55 -18.10
CA CYS A 203 -1.38 7.72 -19.39
C CYS A 203 -0.93 6.40 -20.00
N SER A 204 -1.73 5.89 -20.95
CA SER A 204 -1.44 4.63 -21.65
C SER A 204 -0.08 4.61 -22.34
N LYS A 205 0.41 5.76 -22.83
CA LYS A 205 1.75 5.88 -23.43
C LYS A 205 2.87 5.48 -22.46
N LEU A 206 2.71 5.75 -21.16
CA LEU A 206 3.70 5.33 -20.16
C LEU A 206 3.63 3.82 -19.90
N ASP A 207 2.43 3.24 -19.92
CA ASP A 207 2.22 1.79 -19.81
C ASP A 207 2.85 1.06 -21.00
N GLU A 208 2.60 1.53 -22.22
CA GLU A 208 3.20 1.04 -23.47
C GLU A 208 4.73 1.18 -23.46
N TYR A 209 5.24 2.35 -23.04
CA TYR A 209 6.67 2.57 -22.88
C TYR A 209 7.28 1.54 -21.92
N GLY A 210 6.62 1.25 -20.80
CA GLY A 210 7.11 0.26 -19.84
C GLY A 210 7.22 -1.14 -20.41
N MET A 211 6.21 -1.60 -21.14
CA MET A 211 6.27 -2.90 -21.83
C MET A 211 7.40 -2.94 -22.86
N GLN A 212 7.60 -1.85 -23.62
CA GLN A 212 8.69 -1.76 -24.59
C GLN A 212 10.07 -1.80 -23.93
N GLU A 213 10.28 -1.07 -22.84
CA GLU A 213 11.57 -1.07 -22.13
C GLU A 213 11.86 -2.43 -21.50
N TRP A 214 10.85 -3.08 -20.92
CA TRP A 214 10.99 -4.45 -20.41
C TRP A 214 11.37 -5.41 -21.54
N SER A 215 10.69 -5.36 -22.69
CA SER A 215 11.04 -6.21 -23.84
C SER A 215 12.44 -5.96 -24.39
N LYS A 216 12.94 -4.70 -24.36
CA LYS A 216 14.27 -4.35 -24.88
C LYS A 216 15.41 -4.96 -24.08
N ILE A 217 15.29 -5.11 -22.76
CA ILE A 217 16.40 -5.63 -21.96
C ILE A 217 16.67 -7.11 -22.22
N GLY A 218 15.62 -7.90 -22.48
CA GLY A 218 15.69 -9.30 -22.93
C GLY A 218 16.51 -10.28 -22.07
N GLY A 219 16.33 -11.58 -22.36
CA GLY A 219 17.27 -12.65 -22.02
C GLY A 219 17.84 -12.63 -20.59
N PRO A 220 19.18 -12.72 -20.41
CA PRO A 220 19.81 -12.78 -19.09
C PRO A 220 19.55 -11.57 -18.19
N ALA A 221 19.36 -10.37 -18.76
CA ALA A 221 19.12 -9.15 -17.99
C ALA A 221 17.74 -9.16 -17.34
N GLN A 222 16.70 -9.59 -18.08
CA GLN A 222 15.36 -9.79 -17.52
C GLN A 222 15.39 -10.80 -16.37
N HIS A 223 16.06 -11.94 -16.55
CA HIS A 223 16.16 -12.97 -15.50
C HIS A 223 16.86 -12.45 -14.25
N LYS A 224 17.97 -11.72 -14.40
CA LYS A 224 18.68 -11.10 -13.27
C LYS A 224 17.82 -10.08 -12.54
N PHE A 225 17.03 -9.29 -13.26
CA PHE A 225 16.12 -8.32 -12.66
C PHE A 225 14.97 -9.00 -11.92
N ALA A 226 14.29 -9.95 -12.56
CA ALA A 226 13.19 -10.70 -11.98
C ALA A 226 13.61 -11.47 -10.72
N ALA A 227 14.83 -12.02 -10.70
CA ALA A 227 15.38 -12.71 -9.53
C ALA A 227 15.59 -11.79 -8.31
N LYS A 228 15.76 -10.48 -8.51
CA LYS A 228 15.86 -9.50 -7.41
C LYS A 228 14.51 -9.25 -6.73
N TYR A 229 13.40 -9.48 -7.44
CA TYR A 229 12.05 -9.17 -6.99
C TYR A 229 11.10 -10.36 -7.25
N PRO A 230 11.34 -11.52 -6.62
CA PRO A 230 10.69 -12.79 -6.98
C PRO A 230 9.19 -12.84 -6.70
N SER A 231 8.63 -11.86 -5.98
CA SER A 231 7.21 -11.76 -5.63
C SER A 231 6.32 -11.40 -6.83
N TYR A 232 6.84 -10.76 -7.86
CA TYR A 232 6.03 -10.30 -9.00
C TYR A 232 5.92 -11.35 -10.11
N ASN A 233 4.80 -11.31 -10.84
CA ASN A 233 4.59 -12.14 -12.02
C ASN A 233 5.32 -11.57 -13.26
N TRP A 234 6.63 -11.78 -13.34
CA TRP A 234 7.46 -11.32 -14.47
C TRP A 234 7.16 -11.98 -15.82
N ARG A 235 6.24 -12.96 -15.86
CA ARG A 235 5.78 -13.60 -17.12
C ARG A 235 4.67 -12.80 -17.79
N ASP A 236 3.91 -12.02 -17.02
CA ASP A 236 2.92 -11.09 -17.56
C ASP A 236 3.65 -9.82 -18.01
N ILE A 237 3.63 -9.54 -19.31
CA ILE A 237 4.36 -8.40 -19.89
C ILE A 237 3.90 -7.06 -19.36
N LYS A 238 2.60 -6.93 -19.03
CA LYS A 238 2.03 -5.69 -18.52
C LYS A 238 2.49 -5.48 -17.07
N VAL A 239 2.41 -6.51 -16.22
CA VAL A 239 2.95 -6.44 -14.86
C VAL A 239 4.45 -6.14 -14.88
N ALA A 240 5.22 -6.90 -15.66
CA ALA A 240 6.66 -6.73 -15.75
C ALA A 240 7.06 -5.34 -16.25
N GLY A 241 6.40 -4.84 -17.29
CA GLY A 241 6.62 -3.50 -17.83
C GLY A 241 6.33 -2.40 -16.81
N ARG A 242 5.25 -2.55 -16.04
CA ARG A 242 4.85 -1.56 -15.03
C ARG A 242 5.84 -1.47 -13.88
N GLU A 243 6.18 -2.62 -13.28
CA GLU A 243 7.13 -2.72 -12.17
C GLU A 243 8.54 -2.29 -12.60
N TYR A 244 8.98 -2.74 -13.78
CA TYR A 244 10.31 -2.44 -14.28
C TYR A 244 10.56 -0.93 -14.37
N ILE A 245 9.63 -0.16 -14.98
CA ILE A 245 9.82 1.29 -15.09
C ILE A 245 9.60 2.03 -13.78
N ALA A 246 8.77 1.51 -12.87
CA ALA A 246 8.63 2.05 -11.53
C ALA A 246 9.97 1.97 -10.79
N PHE A 247 10.62 0.80 -10.76
CA PHE A 247 11.96 0.64 -10.19
C PHE A 247 13.05 1.43 -10.94
N LEU A 248 12.95 1.55 -12.26
CA LEU A 248 13.94 2.26 -13.05
C LEU A 248 13.94 3.76 -12.74
N TYR A 249 12.77 4.34 -12.40
CA TYR A 249 12.59 5.78 -12.30
C TYR A 249 12.07 6.31 -10.96
N GLU A 250 11.84 5.47 -9.94
CA GLU A 250 11.47 5.88 -8.58
C GLU A 250 12.44 6.91 -7.97
N LYS A 251 13.73 6.86 -8.36
CA LYS A 251 14.78 7.83 -7.98
C LYS A 251 14.96 8.99 -8.96
N ASN A 252 14.27 8.97 -10.10
CA ASN A 252 14.37 9.98 -11.14
C ASN A 252 12.98 10.52 -11.58
N PRO A 253 12.28 11.21 -10.66
CA PRO A 253 10.95 11.76 -10.92
C PRO A 253 10.90 12.67 -12.16
N LYS A 254 11.98 13.41 -12.45
CA LYS A 254 12.07 14.30 -13.62
C LYS A 254 12.00 13.55 -14.95
N LYS A 255 12.60 12.35 -15.03
CA LYS A 255 12.54 11.51 -16.23
C LYS A 255 11.12 11.03 -16.49
N VAL A 256 10.38 10.63 -15.45
CA VAL A 256 8.97 10.24 -15.56
C VAL A 256 8.14 11.40 -16.10
N LEU A 257 8.27 12.61 -15.53
CA LEU A 257 7.56 13.80 -16.00
C LEU A 257 7.80 14.09 -17.49
N LYS A 258 9.04 13.90 -17.97
CA LYS A 258 9.34 14.07 -19.39
C LYS A 258 8.63 13.04 -20.26
N LEU A 259 8.51 11.80 -19.81
CA LEU A 259 7.80 10.73 -20.53
C LEU A 259 6.30 10.99 -20.58
N VAL A 260 5.73 11.62 -19.56
CA VAL A 260 4.29 11.86 -19.46
C VAL A 260 3.85 13.27 -19.86
N LYS A 261 4.74 14.13 -20.36
CA LYS A 261 4.46 15.56 -20.58
C LYS A 261 3.22 15.87 -21.44
N ASP A 262 2.84 14.97 -22.35
CA ASP A 262 1.73 15.16 -23.30
C ASP A 262 0.47 14.38 -22.89
N CYS A 263 0.43 13.87 -21.65
CA CYS A 263 -0.69 13.07 -21.14
C CYS A 263 -1.77 13.98 -20.54
N PRO A 264 -3.06 13.75 -20.84
CA PRO A 264 -4.16 14.54 -20.28
C PRO A 264 -4.55 14.02 -18.89
N TYR A 265 -4.24 14.77 -17.83
CA TYR A 265 -4.67 14.44 -16.45
C TYR A 265 -5.32 15.59 -15.66
#